data_AF-A0A7K1B412-F1
#
_entry.id   AF-A0A7K1B412-F1
#
_cell.length_a   1.000
_cell.length_b   1.000
_cell.length_c   1.000
_cell.angle_alpha   90.00
_cell.angle_beta   90.00
_cell.angle_gamma   90.00
#
_symmetry.space_group_name_H-M   'P 1'
#
loop_
_entity.id
_entity.type
_entity.pdbx_description
1 polymer ?
#
loop_
_entity_poly.entity_id
_entity_poly.type
_entity_poly.pdbx_seq_one_letter_code
_entity_poly.pdbx_strand_id
1 'polypeptide(L)'
;MSFGQQSGPPASPKQLAYLKSLLAKAGHDDFRTARREYGLTQRQSGGKFTSREASALIDRLLGNEPTDPPPVTGRAAAVDAAEEVASDELTRTRAAMLTGIPADLLAAELERRGWTVTPP
;
A
#
# COMPACT_ATOMS: atom_id res chain seq x y z
N MET A 1 -20.00 1.16 -17.74
CA MET A 1 -19.05 0.84 -16.66
C MET A 1 -19.44 1.66 -15.44
N SER A 2 -19.99 1.04 -14.39
CA SER A 2 -20.52 1.78 -13.23
C SER A 2 -19.45 1.94 -12.16
N PHE A 3 -18.79 3.10 -12.14
CA PHE A 3 -17.85 3.49 -11.09
C PHE A 3 -18.63 4.15 -9.95
N GLY A 4 -18.53 3.63 -8.73
CA GLY A 4 -19.09 4.26 -7.52
C GLY A 4 -20.11 3.44 -6.73
N GLN A 5 -20.45 2.22 -7.14
CA GLN A 5 -21.27 1.33 -6.32
C GLN A 5 -20.48 0.87 -5.09
N GLN A 6 -21.04 1.13 -3.91
CA GLN A 6 -20.49 0.71 -2.63
C GLN A 6 -20.42 -0.82 -2.64
N SER A 7 -19.22 -1.40 -2.54
CA SER A 7 -18.98 -2.84 -2.73
C SER A 7 -19.44 -3.70 -1.55
N GLY A 8 -20.64 -3.45 -1.01
CA GLY A 8 -21.23 -4.24 0.05
C GLY A 8 -22.12 -3.46 1.01
N PRO A 9 -22.76 -4.17 1.96
CA PRO A 9 -23.61 -3.54 2.96
C PRO A 9 -22.82 -2.56 3.83
N PRO A 10 -23.45 -1.48 4.30
CA PRO A 10 -22.82 -0.53 5.22
C PRO A 10 -22.41 -1.22 6.52
N ALA A 11 -21.37 -0.69 7.17
CA ALA A 11 -20.95 -1.18 8.48
C ALA A 11 -22.05 -0.99 9.52
N SER A 12 -22.20 -1.96 10.42
CA SER A 12 -23.15 -1.85 11.51
C SER A 12 -22.74 -0.74 12.50
N PRO A 13 -23.70 -0.09 13.18
CA PRO A 13 -23.39 0.92 14.19
C PRO A 13 -22.47 0.40 15.30
N LYS A 14 -22.60 -0.88 15.65
CA LYS A 14 -21.73 -1.56 16.64
C LYS A 14 -20.29 -1.65 16.17
N GLN A 15 -20.05 -2.03 14.90
CA GLN A 15 -18.70 -2.06 14.32
C GLN A 15 -18.06 -0.67 14.30
N LEU A 16 -18.83 0.37 13.94
CA LEU A 16 -18.31 1.74 13.94
C LEU A 16 -17.98 2.25 15.35
N ALA A 17 -18.82 1.95 16.34
CA ALA A 17 -18.55 2.29 17.73
C ALA A 17 -17.31 1.57 18.27
N TYR A 18 -17.15 0.29 17.91
CA TYR A 18 -15.98 -0.50 18.29
C TYR A 18 -14.70 0.01 17.62
N LEU A 19 -14.74 0.37 16.35
CA LEU A 19 -13.61 1.01 15.67
C LEU A 19 -13.20 2.32 16.34
N LYS A 20 -14.15 3.17 16.72
CA LYS A 20 -13.84 4.41 17.45
C LYS A 20 -13.16 4.13 18.78
N SER A 21 -13.59 3.11 19.52
CA SER A 21 -12.95 2.78 20.80
C SER A 21 -11.55 2.21 20.63
N LEU A 22 -11.30 1.43 19.57
CA LEU A 22 -9.95 0.96 19.23
C LEU A 22 -9.03 2.11 18.78
N LEU A 23 -9.53 3.02 17.96
CA LEU A 23 -8.77 4.19 17.52
C LEU A 23 -8.43 5.12 18.69
N ALA A 24 -9.37 5.35 19.61
CA ALA A 24 -9.10 6.12 20.81
C ALA A 24 -8.00 5.49 21.68
N LYS A 25 -7.98 4.16 21.79
CA LYS A 25 -6.89 3.43 22.48
C LYS A 25 -5.54 3.58 21.77
N ALA A 26 -5.55 3.68 20.44
CA ALA A 26 -4.37 3.94 19.62
C ALA A 26 -3.95 5.43 19.63
N GLY A 27 -4.66 6.31 20.35
CA GLY A 27 -4.33 7.74 20.43
C GLY A 27 -4.94 8.61 19.32
N HIS A 28 -5.97 8.11 18.63
CA HIS A 28 -6.69 8.86 17.59
C HIS A 28 -8.10 9.24 18.04
N ASP A 29 -8.41 10.54 18.00
CA ASP A 29 -9.73 11.04 18.37
C ASP A 29 -10.82 10.65 17.34
N ASP A 30 -10.44 10.59 16.06
CA ASP A 30 -11.36 10.38 14.94
C ASP A 30 -10.71 9.65 13.76
N PHE A 31 -11.55 9.09 12.87
CA PHE A 31 -11.14 8.48 11.60
C PHE A 31 -10.34 9.41 10.68
N ARG A 32 -10.42 10.73 10.88
CA ARG A 32 -9.62 11.70 10.14
C ARG A 32 -8.17 11.71 10.60
N THR A 33 -7.94 11.60 11.90
CA THR A 33 -6.59 11.57 12.48
C THR A 33 -5.89 10.26 12.15
N ALA A 34 -6.62 9.15 12.25
CA ALA A 34 -6.19 7.80 11.86
C ALA A 34 -5.99 7.64 10.33
N ARG A 35 -6.38 8.63 9.51
CA ARG A 35 -6.38 8.51 8.04
C ARG A 35 -5.02 8.19 7.47
N ARG A 36 -4.00 8.94 7.90
CA ARG A 36 -2.65 8.84 7.34
C ARG A 36 -1.98 7.53 7.77
N GLU A 37 -2.11 7.20 9.05
CA GLU A 37 -1.47 6.03 9.64
C GLU A 37 -2.07 4.71 9.14
N TYR A 38 -3.40 4.62 9.06
CA TYR A 38 -4.08 3.40 8.62
C TYR A 38 -4.47 3.40 7.14
N GLY A 39 -4.01 4.38 6.36
CA GLY A 39 -4.26 4.47 4.91
C GLY A 39 -5.75 4.59 4.54
N LEU A 40 -6.57 5.20 5.39
CA LEU A 40 -8.02 5.25 5.18
C LEU A 40 -8.38 6.09 3.95
N THR A 41 -9.41 5.70 3.21
CA THR A 41 -9.96 6.48 2.08
C THR A 41 -10.76 7.69 2.56
N GLN A 42 -10.96 8.70 1.69
CA GLN A 42 -11.63 9.95 2.09
C GLN A 42 -13.04 9.69 2.63
N ARG A 43 -13.70 8.68 2.05
CA ARG A 43 -14.99 8.15 2.46
C ARG A 43 -14.93 7.58 3.88
N GLN A 44 -13.94 6.74 4.17
CA GLN A 44 -13.72 6.11 5.48
C GLN A 44 -13.33 7.13 6.56
N SER A 45 -12.54 8.15 6.22
CA SER A 45 -12.27 9.28 7.13
C SER A 45 -13.53 10.06 7.52
N GLY A 46 -14.61 9.95 6.73
CA GLY A 46 -15.95 10.43 7.07
C GLY A 46 -16.81 9.42 7.83
N GLY A 47 -16.24 8.30 8.31
CA GLY A 47 -16.95 7.24 9.04
C GLY A 47 -17.79 6.29 8.18
N LYS A 48 -17.67 6.37 6.84
CA LYS A 48 -18.49 5.58 5.90
C LYS A 48 -17.76 4.30 5.49
N PHE A 49 -17.91 3.26 6.30
CA PHE A 49 -17.34 1.93 6.05
C PHE A 49 -18.39 0.96 5.49
N THR A 50 -17.94 -0.05 4.74
CA THR A 50 -18.72 -1.28 4.53
C THR A 50 -18.48 -2.23 5.70
N SER A 51 -19.37 -3.22 5.90
CA SER A 51 -19.20 -4.21 6.98
C SER A 51 -17.86 -4.94 6.88
N ARG A 52 -17.44 -5.33 5.66
CA ARG A 52 -16.17 -6.02 5.41
C ARG A 52 -14.96 -5.12 5.73
N GLU A 53 -15.00 -3.86 5.28
CA GLU A 53 -13.92 -2.91 5.58
C GLU A 53 -13.80 -2.63 7.08
N ALA A 54 -14.94 -2.53 7.78
CA ALA A 54 -14.92 -2.30 9.21
C ALA A 54 -14.30 -3.47 9.98
N SER A 55 -14.66 -4.72 9.64
CA SER A 55 -14.04 -5.91 10.21
C SER A 55 -12.54 -5.96 9.93
N ALA A 56 -12.12 -5.71 8.68
CA ALA A 56 -10.70 -5.71 8.32
C ALA A 56 -9.87 -4.67 9.11
N LEU A 57 -10.42 -3.47 9.32
CA LEU A 57 -9.75 -2.45 10.13
C LEU A 57 -9.71 -2.82 11.63
N ILE A 58 -10.75 -3.49 12.13
CA ILE A 58 -10.77 -4.03 13.50
C ILE A 58 -9.64 -5.05 13.69
N ASP A 59 -9.50 -6.00 12.76
CA ASP A 59 -8.48 -7.06 12.85
C ASP A 59 -7.06 -6.46 12.84
N ARG A 60 -6.82 -5.46 11.99
CA ARG A 60 -5.55 -4.71 11.96
C ARG A 60 -5.27 -3.98 13.28
N LEU A 61 -6.27 -3.30 13.85
CA LEU A 61 -6.12 -2.57 15.12
C LEU A 61 -5.92 -3.49 16.32
N LEU A 62 -6.39 -4.74 16.25
CA LEU A 62 -6.15 -5.76 17.27
C LEU A 62 -4.81 -6.48 17.10
N GLY A 63 -4.03 -6.17 16.06
CA GLY A 63 -2.78 -6.87 15.76
C GLY A 63 -2.98 -8.30 15.28
N ASN A 64 -4.20 -8.67 14.88
CA ASN A 64 -4.53 -9.98 14.32
C ASN A 64 -4.30 -10.03 12.80
N GLU A 65 -3.38 -9.23 12.27
CA GLU A 65 -3.20 -9.16 10.81
C GLU A 65 -2.73 -10.52 10.28
N PRO A 66 -3.49 -11.19 9.38
CA PRO A 66 -2.87 -12.16 8.49
C PRO A 66 -1.87 -11.38 7.63
N THR A 67 -0.67 -11.92 7.42
CA THR A 67 0.45 -11.34 6.64
C THR A 67 0.10 -10.83 5.23
N ASP A 68 -1.13 -11.06 4.75
CA ASP A 68 -1.62 -10.56 3.48
C ASP A 68 -2.59 -9.37 3.70
N PRO A 69 -2.19 -8.13 3.40
CA PRO A 69 -3.04 -6.98 3.61
C PRO A 69 -4.31 -7.11 2.76
N PRO A 70 -5.51 -6.86 3.32
CA PRO A 70 -6.73 -6.83 2.52
C PRO A 70 -6.56 -5.75 1.45
N PRO A 71 -7.01 -5.99 0.20
CA PRO A 71 -6.87 -5.00 -0.86
C PRO A 71 -7.56 -3.71 -0.42
N VAL A 72 -6.76 -2.70 -0.09
CA VAL A 72 -7.25 -1.37 0.19
C VAL A 72 -7.74 -0.85 -1.16
N THR A 73 -9.04 -1.00 -1.41
CA THR A 73 -9.68 -0.54 -2.65
C THR A 73 -9.85 0.98 -2.62
N GLY A 74 -8.71 1.67 -2.57
CA GLY A 74 -8.57 3.09 -2.77
C GLY A 74 -7.60 3.33 -3.91
N ARG A 75 -7.94 4.26 -4.81
CA ARG A 75 -7.06 4.66 -5.92
C ARG A 75 -5.63 5.00 -5.45
N ALA A 76 -5.43 5.46 -4.20
CA ALA A 76 -4.09 5.70 -3.66
C ALA A 76 -3.28 4.40 -3.45
N ALA A 77 -3.81 3.42 -2.72
CA ALA A 77 -3.11 2.14 -2.51
C ALA A 77 -2.95 1.32 -3.80
N ALA A 78 -3.90 1.43 -4.73
CA ALA A 78 -3.78 0.84 -6.06
C ALA A 78 -2.74 1.57 -6.94
N VAL A 79 -2.50 2.86 -6.70
CA VAL A 79 -1.44 3.63 -7.37
C VAL A 79 -0.10 3.25 -6.76
N ASP A 80 0.05 3.23 -5.43
CA ASP A 80 1.31 2.85 -4.77
C ASP A 80 1.72 1.40 -5.12
N ALA A 81 0.78 0.45 -5.07
CA ALA A 81 1.06 -0.94 -5.45
C ALA A 81 1.29 -1.11 -6.96
N ALA A 82 0.60 -0.35 -7.81
CA ALA A 82 0.87 -0.38 -9.26
C ALA A 82 2.20 0.30 -9.61
N GLU A 83 2.61 1.31 -8.84
CA GLU A 83 3.84 2.07 -9.02
C GLU A 83 5.05 1.25 -8.53
N GLU A 84 4.92 0.51 -7.42
CA GLU A 84 5.91 -0.49 -7.01
C GLU A 84 6.01 -1.64 -8.03
N VAL A 85 4.89 -2.23 -8.47
CA VAL A 85 4.92 -3.32 -9.47
C VAL A 85 5.50 -2.82 -10.80
N ALA A 86 5.18 -1.60 -11.23
CA ALA A 86 5.75 -1.00 -12.43
C ALA A 86 7.25 -0.68 -12.28
N SER A 87 7.69 -0.24 -11.09
CA SER A 87 9.10 -0.02 -10.78
C SER A 87 9.89 -1.33 -10.77
N ASP A 88 9.32 -2.38 -10.21
CA ASP A 88 9.90 -3.73 -10.20
C ASP A 88 9.97 -4.33 -11.60
N GLU A 89 8.93 -4.16 -12.42
CA GLU A 89 8.92 -4.60 -13.81
C GLU A 89 9.95 -3.85 -14.66
N LEU A 90 10.07 -2.52 -14.47
CA LEU A 90 11.10 -1.71 -15.12
C LEU A 90 12.51 -2.13 -14.69
N THR A 91 12.72 -2.39 -13.40
CA THR A 91 13.99 -2.86 -12.86
C THR A 91 14.36 -4.23 -13.42
N ARG A 92 13.40 -5.16 -13.48
CA ARG A 92 13.58 -6.48 -14.11
C ARG A 92 13.89 -6.36 -15.60
N THR A 93 13.21 -5.47 -16.31
CA THR A 93 13.45 -5.23 -17.73
C THR A 93 14.85 -4.68 -17.98
N ARG A 94 15.29 -3.72 -17.16
CA ARG A 94 16.66 -3.18 -17.23
C ARG A 94 17.71 -4.23 -16.88
N ALA A 95 17.48 -5.03 -15.84
CA ALA A 95 18.37 -6.12 -15.48
C ALA A 95 18.50 -7.14 -16.63
N ALA A 96 17.39 -7.52 -17.25
CA ALA A 96 17.38 -8.44 -18.38
C ALA A 96 18.18 -7.91 -19.60
N MET A 97 18.14 -6.59 -19.85
CA MET A 97 18.94 -5.95 -20.89
C MET A 97 20.45 -6.01 -20.60
N LEU A 98 20.84 -6.04 -19.33
CA LEU A 98 22.24 -6.09 -18.90
C LEU A 98 22.80 -7.51 -18.79
N THR A 99 21.96 -8.55 -18.67
CA THR A 99 22.37 -9.96 -18.46
C THR A 99 23.29 -10.52 -19.55
N GLY A 100 23.28 -9.94 -20.76
CA GLY A 100 24.13 -10.38 -21.87
C GLY A 100 25.45 -9.61 -22.04
N ILE A 101 25.70 -8.58 -21.22
CA ILE A 101 26.89 -7.73 -21.35
C ILE A 101 28.01 -8.31 -20.47
N PRO A 102 29.21 -8.57 -21.02
CA PRO A 102 30.36 -9.00 -20.22
C PRO A 102 30.70 -7.97 -19.14
N ALA A 103 30.95 -8.45 -17.91
CA ALA A 103 31.20 -7.59 -16.76
C ALA A 103 32.37 -6.61 -16.98
N ASP A 104 33.44 -7.06 -17.63
CA ASP A 104 34.62 -6.23 -17.92
C ASP A 104 34.30 -5.07 -18.88
N LEU A 105 33.44 -5.32 -19.87
CA LEU A 105 33.01 -4.30 -20.83
C LEU A 105 32.10 -3.28 -20.16
N LEU A 106 31.21 -3.74 -19.29
CA LEU A 106 30.35 -2.86 -18.49
C LEU A 106 31.16 -2.01 -17.52
N ALA A 107 32.17 -2.60 -16.86
CA ALA A 107 33.05 -1.90 -15.94
C ALA A 107 33.84 -0.79 -16.66
N ALA A 108 34.45 -1.11 -17.81
CA ALA A 108 35.18 -0.12 -18.61
C ALA A 108 34.28 1.02 -19.12
N GLU A 109 33.02 0.73 -19.47
CA GLU A 109 32.04 1.75 -19.87
C GLU A 109 31.67 2.69 -18.71
N LEU A 110 31.47 2.15 -17.51
CA LEU A 110 31.17 2.94 -16.31
C LEU A 110 32.36 3.82 -15.92
N GLU A 111 33.58 3.28 -15.94
CA GLU A 111 34.81 4.04 -15.69
C GLU A 111 35.05 5.15 -16.71
N ARG A 112 34.81 4.89 -18.00
CA ARG A 112 34.89 5.94 -19.04
C ARG A 112 33.91 7.08 -18.78
N ARG A 113 32.77 6.79 -18.15
CA ARG A 113 31.76 7.79 -17.76
C ARG A 113 32.06 8.47 -16.42
N GLY A 114 33.22 8.20 -15.82
CA GLY A 114 33.68 8.81 -14.58
C GLY A 114 33.16 8.14 -13.31
N TRP A 115 32.59 6.93 -13.42
CA TRP A 115 32.16 6.14 -12.27
C TRP A 115 33.28 5.21 -11.81
N THR A 116 33.49 5.08 -10.50
CA THR A 116 34.46 4.10 -9.97
C THR A 116 33.78 2.75 -9.78
N VAL A 117 34.31 1.70 -10.39
CA VAL A 117 33.79 0.33 -10.26
C VAL A 117 34.70 -0.44 -9.30
N THR A 118 34.11 -1.11 -8.32
CA THR A 118 34.84 -2.03 -7.42
C THR A 118 34.37 -3.45 -7.72
N PRO A 119 35.26 -4.41 -8.01
CA PRO A 119 34.86 -5.80 -8.14
C PRO A 119 34.29 -6.30 -6.80
N PRO A 120 33.34 -7.24 -6.82
CA PRO A 120 32.75 -7.81 -5.61
C PRO A 120 33.76 -8.55 -4.72
#